data_AF-A0A7X9AJ45-F1
#
_entry.id   AF-A0A7X9AJ45-F1
#
_cell.length_a   1.000
_cell.length_b   1.000
_cell.length_c   1.000
_cell.angle_alpha   90.00
_cell.angle_beta   90.00
_cell.angle_gamma   90.00
#
_symmetry.space_group_name_H-M   'P 1'
#
loop_
_entity.id
_entity.type
_entity.pdbx_description
1 polymer ?
#
loop_
_entity_poly.entity_id
_entity_poly.type
_entity_poly.pdbx_seq_one_letter_code
_entity_poly.pdbx_strand_id
1 'polypeptide(L)'
;MQNETSGVTAKGIYNFSPYIFYRNEQLMKDCCLIPYMFHKCLGYRAVIITAKKEEYTYLDLLKGLEIDILDTPKDISEWIKECCSYISENYKKIDVMFCFGAYPAYCHMVPHYKKLRPDGKVILKLDANIYWMDRIPFQTEEYKNFLGNCDLITAESKKNEFILICAFLFRILSAKNAPVSILIIGDNYFLNIIEYIINLFNEGNRLYHIREINNYDCDSNLNNLISEAASAFYGTDFLAGNNFAAVLIDLDSIKSNKQAVLSDCSILMERDGTIICYGSDDFRSEMLNIFPGSKTSLYQLDPERFVASVCFKSKKNDTSPNSIKKKILNIIEQERAKLLENLQYILSNRPASLDDIWYSIIDDCIYTVDQIESIIANNYMLFENEDVKYQTNEVKNALLDLKYEAYLSRKHYDFFQANLLDCCNDWSSNIK
;
A
#
# COMPACT_ATOMS: atom_id res chain seq x y z
N MET A 1 -16.37 54.45 31.26
CA MET A 1 -17.10 53.81 30.15
C MET A 1 -17.09 52.31 30.41
N GLN A 2 -18.20 51.78 30.87
CA GLN A 2 -18.44 50.34 30.94
C GLN A 2 -18.60 49.85 29.50
N ASN A 3 -17.75 48.92 29.07
CA ASN A 3 -17.98 48.22 27.80
C ASN A 3 -19.05 47.17 28.04
N GLU A 4 -20.23 47.43 27.48
CA GLU A 4 -21.27 46.43 27.28
C GLU A 4 -20.69 45.30 26.41
N THR A 5 -20.35 44.17 27.05
CA THR A 5 -20.12 42.92 26.32
C THR A 5 -21.45 42.46 25.77
N SER A 6 -21.70 42.72 24.49
CA SER A 6 -22.78 42.13 23.72
C SER A 6 -22.83 40.63 23.97
N GLY A 7 -23.91 40.15 24.57
CA GLY A 7 -24.11 38.76 25.00
C GLY A 7 -24.25 37.79 23.84
N VAL A 8 -23.14 37.48 23.18
CA VAL A 8 -23.05 36.31 22.29
C VAL A 8 -22.86 35.10 23.20
N THR A 9 -23.95 34.39 23.48
CA THR A 9 -23.88 33.07 24.12
C THR A 9 -23.01 32.16 23.25
N ALA A 10 -21.99 31.55 23.87
CA ALA A 10 -21.10 30.61 23.18
C ALA A 10 -21.93 29.46 22.56
N LYS A 11 -21.62 29.13 21.30
CA LYS A 11 -22.31 28.05 20.59
C LYS A 11 -22.00 26.70 21.23
N GLY A 12 -22.97 25.79 21.26
CA GLY A 12 -22.85 24.49 21.90
C GLY A 12 -22.61 23.34 20.92
N ILE A 13 -21.59 22.50 21.17
CA ILE A 13 -21.41 21.18 20.54
C ILE A 13 -21.65 20.07 21.55
N TYR A 14 -22.55 19.15 21.21
CA TYR A 14 -23.05 18.11 22.10
C TYR A 14 -22.79 16.73 21.47
N ASN A 15 -22.06 15.88 22.18
CA ASN A 15 -21.83 14.48 21.77
C ASN A 15 -22.57 13.52 22.70
N PHE A 16 -23.43 12.69 22.13
CA PHE A 16 -24.18 11.69 22.90
C PHE A 16 -23.53 10.31 22.76
N SER A 17 -23.36 9.60 23.88
CA SER A 17 -22.88 8.21 23.85
C SER A 17 -23.83 7.32 23.04
N PRO A 18 -23.33 6.55 22.04
CA PRO A 18 -24.18 5.69 21.24
C PRO A 18 -24.51 4.33 21.88
N TYR A 19 -23.88 4.00 23.02
CA TYR A 19 -23.99 2.70 23.70
C TYR A 19 -24.13 2.86 25.23
N ILE A 20 -24.98 3.79 25.66
CA ILE A 20 -25.36 4.11 27.04
C ILE A 20 -24.30 4.90 27.81
N PHE A 21 -23.09 4.35 27.93
CA PHE A 21 -22.02 4.94 28.72
C PHE A 21 -20.75 5.17 27.91
N TYR A 22 -20.05 6.26 28.22
CA TYR A 22 -18.62 6.36 27.98
C TYR A 22 -17.84 5.92 29.23
N ARG A 23 -16.68 5.30 28.99
CA ARG A 23 -15.63 5.03 29.96
C ARG A 23 -14.62 6.17 29.99
N ASN A 24 -13.84 6.26 31.06
CA ASN A 24 -12.83 7.28 31.27
C ASN A 24 -11.81 7.32 30.13
N GLU A 25 -11.37 6.18 29.59
CA GLU A 25 -10.43 6.16 28.46
C GLU A 25 -11.02 6.75 27.17
N GLN A 26 -12.34 6.78 27.02
CA GLN A 26 -12.99 7.31 25.82
C GLN A 26 -12.96 8.85 25.80
N LEU A 27 -12.69 9.51 26.93
CA LEU A 27 -12.43 10.95 26.98
C LEU A 27 -11.17 11.33 26.19
N MET A 28 -10.23 10.40 26.05
CA MET A 28 -8.98 10.57 25.29
C MET A 28 -9.09 10.03 23.85
N LYS A 29 -10.30 9.71 23.38
CA LYS A 29 -10.54 9.26 22.01
C LYS A 29 -11.31 10.30 21.23
N ASP A 30 -11.32 10.13 19.91
CA ASP A 30 -11.96 11.04 18.96
C ASP A 30 -13.42 11.35 19.26
N CYS A 31 -14.15 10.40 19.82
CA CYS A 31 -15.53 10.61 20.24
C CYS A 31 -15.67 11.79 21.21
N CYS A 32 -14.68 12.05 22.08
CA CYS A 32 -14.69 13.19 23.01
C CYS A 32 -13.70 14.29 22.62
N LEU A 33 -12.55 13.93 22.03
CA LEU A 33 -11.52 14.89 21.66
C LEU A 33 -11.95 15.80 20.50
N ILE A 34 -12.72 15.32 19.52
CA ILE A 34 -13.20 16.20 18.43
C ILE A 34 -14.15 17.28 18.97
N PRO A 35 -15.20 16.96 19.76
CA PRO A 35 -15.98 17.98 20.45
C PRO A 35 -15.14 18.93 21.32
N TYR A 36 -14.13 18.41 22.02
CA TYR A 36 -13.23 19.24 22.83
C TYR A 36 -12.37 20.20 21.98
N MET A 37 -11.97 19.80 20.78
CA MET A 37 -11.24 20.68 19.85
C MET A 37 -12.11 21.85 19.36
N PHE A 38 -13.43 21.69 19.24
CA PHE A 38 -14.33 22.81 19.00
C PHE A 38 -14.31 23.82 20.14
N HIS A 39 -14.21 23.36 21.39
CA HIS A 39 -14.01 24.24 22.53
C HIS A 39 -12.66 24.98 22.44
N LYS A 40 -11.56 24.26 22.23
CA LYS A 40 -10.21 24.85 22.22
C LYS A 40 -9.93 25.77 21.04
N CYS A 41 -10.40 25.42 19.85
CA CYS A 41 -10.05 26.14 18.64
C CYS A 41 -11.13 27.13 18.19
N LEU A 42 -12.40 26.87 18.51
CA LEU A 42 -13.54 27.64 17.99
C LEU A 42 -14.34 28.35 19.09
N GLY A 43 -13.98 28.18 20.36
CA GLY A 43 -14.67 28.82 21.49
C GLY A 43 -16.07 28.27 21.76
N TYR A 44 -16.37 27.07 21.28
CA TYR A 44 -17.66 26.42 21.57
C TYR A 44 -17.70 25.92 23.02
N ARG A 45 -18.91 25.78 23.56
CA ARG A 45 -19.16 24.95 24.74
C ARG A 45 -19.23 23.50 24.30
N ALA A 46 -18.36 22.64 24.80
CA ALA A 46 -18.33 21.22 24.44
C ALA A 46 -18.92 20.38 25.58
N VAL A 47 -19.97 19.62 25.28
CA VAL A 47 -20.70 18.81 26.27
C VAL A 47 -20.77 17.35 25.79
N ILE A 48 -20.38 16.43 26.67
CA ILE A 48 -20.52 14.98 26.47
C ILE A 48 -21.72 14.50 27.29
N ILE A 49 -22.62 13.76 26.66
CA ILE A 49 -23.84 13.23 27.28
C ILE A 49 -23.71 11.72 27.39
N THR A 50 -23.75 11.22 28.62
CA THR A 50 -23.51 9.80 28.94
C THR A 50 -24.26 9.39 30.20
N ALA A 51 -24.59 8.12 30.36
CA ALA A 51 -24.94 7.57 31.68
C ALA A 51 -23.67 7.40 32.54
N LYS A 52 -23.83 7.36 33.86
CA LYS A 52 -22.73 7.11 34.79
C LYS A 52 -22.28 5.65 34.70
N LYS A 53 -20.97 5.44 34.51
CA LYS A 53 -20.35 4.11 34.61
C LYS A 53 -19.24 4.05 35.65
N GLU A 54 -18.39 5.06 35.68
CA GLU A 54 -17.22 5.14 36.53
C GLU A 54 -16.87 6.61 36.81
N GLU A 55 -15.78 6.83 37.55
CA GLU A 55 -15.23 8.17 37.74
C GLU A 55 -14.42 8.60 36.51
N TYR A 56 -14.68 9.82 36.06
CA TYR A 56 -14.06 10.41 34.86
C TYR A 56 -12.79 11.20 35.20
N THR A 57 -11.79 10.54 35.77
CA THR A 57 -10.54 11.19 36.21
C THR A 57 -9.77 11.90 35.07
N TYR A 58 -9.96 11.48 33.82
CA TYR A 58 -9.33 12.14 32.67
C TYR A 58 -9.99 13.48 32.31
N LEU A 59 -11.17 13.79 32.86
CA LEU A 59 -11.81 15.09 32.67
C LEU A 59 -10.94 16.24 33.22
N ASP A 60 -10.15 15.99 34.26
CA ASP A 60 -9.21 16.97 34.84
C ASP A 60 -8.16 17.46 33.83
N LEU A 61 -7.85 16.63 32.81
CA LEU A 61 -6.94 16.96 31.72
C LEU A 61 -7.62 17.78 30.60
N LEU A 62 -8.96 17.78 30.56
CA LEU A 62 -9.77 18.35 29.48
C LEU A 62 -10.53 19.59 29.95
N LYS A 63 -9.81 20.57 30.52
CA LYS A 63 -10.40 21.80 31.06
C LYS A 63 -11.30 22.51 30.05
N GLY A 64 -12.58 22.63 30.39
CA GLY A 64 -13.63 23.26 29.57
C GLY A 64 -14.48 22.26 28.78
N LEU A 65 -14.14 20.97 28.79
CA LEU A 65 -15.07 19.91 28.43
C LEU A 65 -16.05 19.69 29.58
N GLU A 66 -17.34 19.63 29.26
CA GLU A 66 -18.39 19.36 30.23
C GLU A 66 -18.94 17.96 30.02
N ILE A 67 -19.41 17.33 31.10
CA ILE A 67 -20.09 16.03 31.04
C ILE A 67 -21.44 16.18 31.73
N ASP A 68 -22.50 15.96 30.96
CA ASP A 68 -23.85 15.83 31.48
C ASP A 68 -24.14 14.33 31.67
N ILE A 69 -24.24 13.95 32.94
CA ILE A 69 -24.52 12.58 33.36
C ILE A 69 -26.03 12.40 33.49
N LEU A 70 -26.62 11.59 32.62
CA LEU A 70 -28.03 11.21 32.69
C LEU A 70 -28.21 9.96 33.57
N ASP A 71 -29.46 9.69 33.94
CA ASP A 71 -29.82 8.48 34.68
C ASP A 71 -29.45 7.22 33.89
N THR A 72 -28.97 6.20 34.59
CA THR A 72 -28.53 4.96 33.96
C THR A 72 -29.74 4.11 33.53
N PRO A 73 -29.96 3.91 32.22
CA PRO A 73 -31.10 3.16 31.72
C PRO A 73 -30.87 1.64 31.84
N LYS A 74 -31.95 0.86 31.74
CA LYS A 74 -31.89 -0.61 31.76
C LYS A 74 -31.35 -1.19 30.45
N ASP A 75 -31.66 -0.52 29.33
CA ASP A 75 -31.28 -0.96 28.00
C ASP A 75 -31.10 0.21 27.03
N ILE A 76 -30.71 -0.10 25.79
CA ILE A 76 -30.46 0.89 24.75
C ILE A 76 -31.74 1.62 24.30
N SER A 77 -32.90 0.99 24.40
CA SER A 77 -34.17 1.62 24.01
C SER A 77 -34.59 2.69 25.01
N GLU A 78 -34.39 2.43 26.30
CA GLU A 78 -34.58 3.42 27.36
C GLU A 78 -33.53 4.53 27.26
N TRP A 79 -32.27 4.20 26.95
CA TRP A 79 -31.23 5.22 26.68
C TRP A 79 -31.61 6.19 25.56
N ILE A 80 -32.12 5.66 24.43
CA ILE A 80 -32.56 6.48 23.30
C ILE A 80 -33.70 7.43 23.73
N LYS A 81 -34.63 6.95 24.57
CA LYS A 81 -35.72 7.79 25.10
C LYS A 81 -35.18 8.91 25.98
N GLU A 82 -34.28 8.59 26.93
CA GLU A 82 -33.66 9.59 27.79
C GLU A 82 -32.88 10.65 26.98
N CYS A 83 -32.11 10.21 25.99
CA CYS A 83 -31.43 11.11 25.07
C CYS A 83 -32.40 12.02 24.31
N CYS A 84 -33.50 11.49 23.77
CA CYS A 84 -34.51 12.26 23.07
C CYS A 84 -35.24 13.25 23.98
N SER A 85 -35.50 12.88 25.24
CA SER A 85 -36.05 13.79 26.26
C SER A 85 -35.07 14.94 26.52
N TYR A 86 -33.80 14.63 26.77
CA TYR A 86 -32.76 15.64 26.96
C TYR A 86 -32.63 16.59 25.76
N ILE A 87 -32.65 16.04 24.54
CA ILE A 87 -32.65 16.83 23.29
C ILE A 87 -33.87 17.76 23.26
N SER A 88 -35.06 17.26 23.60
CA SER A 88 -36.30 18.07 23.60
C SER A 88 -36.22 19.25 24.55
N GLU A 89 -35.56 19.08 25.69
CA GLU A 89 -35.39 20.13 26.70
C GLU A 89 -34.27 21.12 26.35
N ASN A 90 -33.24 20.67 25.60
CA ASN A 90 -32.01 21.43 25.40
C ASN A 90 -31.72 21.81 23.94
N TYR A 91 -32.54 21.45 22.95
CA TYR A 91 -32.25 21.64 21.51
C TYR A 91 -31.81 23.06 21.12
N LYS A 92 -32.29 24.10 21.83
CA LYS A 92 -31.90 25.50 21.57
C LYS A 92 -30.44 25.82 21.92
N LYS A 93 -29.83 25.03 22.81
CA LYS A 93 -28.42 25.14 23.23
C LYS A 93 -27.50 24.27 22.37
N ILE A 94 -28.07 23.31 21.65
CA ILE A 94 -27.34 22.40 20.78
C ILE A 94 -27.26 23.06 19.41
N ASP A 95 -26.15 23.73 19.12
CA ASP A 95 -25.88 24.27 17.78
C ASP A 95 -25.33 23.19 16.85
N VAL A 96 -24.54 22.28 17.41
CA VAL A 96 -23.95 21.12 16.71
C VAL A 96 -24.18 19.87 17.54
N MET A 97 -24.84 18.86 16.95
CA MET A 97 -24.88 17.50 17.47
C MET A 97 -23.77 16.70 16.81
N PHE A 98 -22.85 16.16 17.61
CA PHE A 98 -21.77 15.30 17.16
C PHE A 98 -22.13 13.83 17.41
N CYS A 99 -21.94 13.00 16.39
CA CYS A 99 -22.17 11.57 16.40
C CYS A 99 -20.87 10.85 16.06
N PHE A 100 -20.54 9.83 16.84
CA PHE A 100 -19.36 8.99 16.61
C PHE A 100 -19.78 7.55 16.32
N GLY A 101 -19.49 7.06 15.13
CA GLY A 101 -19.97 5.80 14.60
C GLY A 101 -21.40 5.87 14.05
N ALA A 102 -21.70 5.07 13.03
CA ALA A 102 -23.07 4.91 12.53
C ALA A 102 -23.86 3.91 13.39
N TYR A 103 -24.14 4.25 14.65
CA TYR A 103 -24.84 3.37 15.58
C TYR A 103 -26.38 3.50 15.50
N PRO A 104 -27.14 2.42 15.80
CA PRO A 104 -28.60 2.44 15.75
C PRO A 104 -29.27 3.52 16.60
N ALA A 105 -28.69 3.90 17.75
CA ALA A 105 -29.26 4.93 18.61
C ALA A 105 -29.46 6.27 17.88
N TYR A 106 -28.53 6.64 17.00
CA TYR A 106 -28.61 7.88 16.24
C TYR A 106 -29.73 7.88 15.19
N CYS A 107 -30.23 6.70 14.78
CA CYS A 107 -31.36 6.60 13.86
C CYS A 107 -32.66 7.21 14.41
N HIS A 108 -32.74 7.34 15.74
CA HIS A 108 -33.86 8.00 16.40
C HIS A 108 -33.49 9.41 16.87
N MET A 109 -32.32 9.58 17.46
CA MET A 109 -31.92 10.84 18.08
C MET A 109 -31.70 11.96 17.07
N VAL A 110 -31.05 11.68 15.94
CA VAL A 110 -30.69 12.71 14.95
C VAL A 110 -31.93 13.26 14.22
N PRO A 111 -32.84 12.42 13.68
CA PRO A 111 -34.09 12.93 13.10
C PRO A 111 -34.95 13.70 14.12
N HIS A 112 -34.97 13.25 15.39
CA HIS A 112 -35.68 13.94 16.46
C HIS A 112 -35.09 15.34 16.72
N TYR A 113 -33.76 15.44 16.82
CA TYR A 113 -33.07 16.73 16.95
C TYR A 113 -33.34 17.64 15.75
N LYS A 114 -33.18 17.16 14.50
CA LYS A 114 -33.41 17.97 13.30
C LYS A 114 -34.85 18.45 13.17
N LYS A 115 -35.84 17.68 13.65
CA LYS A 115 -37.24 18.13 13.71
C LYS A 115 -37.42 19.34 14.64
N LEU A 116 -36.69 19.38 15.75
CA LEU A 116 -36.77 20.47 16.74
C LEU A 116 -35.88 21.66 16.40
N ARG A 117 -34.71 21.40 15.79
CA ARG A 117 -33.69 22.39 15.41
C ARG A 117 -33.28 22.21 13.94
N PRO A 118 -34.14 22.58 12.96
CA PRO A 118 -33.85 22.37 11.54
C PRO A 118 -32.57 23.07 11.05
N ASP A 119 -32.24 24.22 11.66
CA ASP A 119 -31.04 25.02 11.39
C ASP A 119 -29.78 24.52 12.14
N GLY A 120 -29.97 23.67 13.15
CA GLY A 120 -28.89 23.05 13.92
C GLY A 120 -28.11 22.05 13.07
N LYS A 121 -26.81 21.93 13.34
CA LYS A 121 -25.91 21.08 12.55
C LYS A 121 -25.72 19.71 13.15
N VAL A 122 -25.59 18.70 12.30
CA VAL A 122 -25.23 17.34 12.71
C VAL A 122 -23.95 16.91 12.02
N ILE A 123 -22.95 16.53 12.80
CA ILE A 123 -21.68 15.98 12.31
C ILE A 123 -21.62 14.51 12.70
N LEU A 124 -21.47 13.63 11.72
CA LEU A 124 -21.22 12.21 11.91
C LEU A 124 -19.78 11.89 11.54
N LYS A 125 -18.95 11.51 12.52
CA LYS A 125 -17.71 10.78 12.26
C LYS A 125 -18.05 9.30 12.18
N LEU A 126 -17.95 8.70 11.00
CA LEU A 126 -18.41 7.32 10.74
C LEU A 126 -17.68 6.25 11.55
N ASP A 127 -16.44 6.51 11.98
CA ASP A 127 -15.57 5.55 12.71
C ASP A 127 -15.58 4.14 12.09
N ALA A 128 -15.71 4.09 10.76
CA ALA A 128 -15.86 2.86 10.03
C ALA A 128 -14.52 2.47 9.41
N ASN A 129 -13.98 1.34 9.85
CA ASN A 129 -12.90 0.65 9.15
C ASN A 129 -13.49 -0.40 8.19
N ILE A 130 -12.63 -1.00 7.35
CA ILE A 130 -13.05 -1.95 6.32
C ILE A 130 -13.85 -3.14 6.88
N TYR A 131 -13.58 -3.56 8.12
CA TYR A 131 -14.31 -4.67 8.76
C TYR A 131 -15.72 -4.28 9.24
N TRP A 132 -15.97 -2.99 9.41
CA TRP A 132 -17.25 -2.45 9.90
C TRP A 132 -18.16 -1.93 8.80
N MET A 133 -17.62 -1.49 7.67
CA MET A 133 -18.38 -0.88 6.58
C MET A 133 -19.53 -1.78 6.08
N ASP A 134 -19.27 -3.08 5.89
CA ASP A 134 -20.29 -4.03 5.40
C ASP A 134 -21.33 -4.41 6.47
N ARG A 135 -21.09 -4.07 7.74
CA ARG A 135 -22.02 -4.36 8.85
C ARG A 135 -23.01 -3.23 9.10
N ILE A 136 -22.76 -2.04 8.53
CA ILE A 136 -23.67 -0.90 8.68
C ILE A 136 -24.83 -1.11 7.69
N PRO A 137 -26.09 -1.17 8.16
CA PRO A 137 -27.23 -1.48 7.30
C PRO A 137 -27.70 -0.24 6.51
N PHE A 138 -26.83 0.32 5.68
CA PHE A 138 -27.06 1.56 4.90
C PHE A 138 -28.33 1.55 4.05
N GLN A 139 -28.82 0.36 3.69
CA GLN A 139 -29.99 0.21 2.83
C GLN A 139 -31.32 0.32 3.57
N THR A 140 -31.33 0.28 4.91
CA THR A 140 -32.56 0.40 5.68
C THR A 140 -33.04 1.85 5.70
N GLU A 141 -34.35 2.04 5.73
CA GLU A 141 -34.93 3.38 5.66
C GLU A 141 -34.61 4.23 6.89
N GLU A 142 -34.43 3.59 8.04
CA GLU A 142 -33.99 4.23 9.29
C GLU A 142 -32.59 4.85 9.14
N TYR A 143 -31.64 4.11 8.56
CA TYR A 143 -30.29 4.61 8.31
C TYR A 143 -30.26 5.65 7.20
N LYS A 144 -31.06 5.50 6.13
CA LYS A 144 -31.18 6.55 5.11
C LYS A 144 -31.71 7.85 5.71
N ASN A 145 -32.74 7.77 6.56
CA ASN A 145 -33.29 8.93 7.24
C ASN A 145 -32.28 9.57 8.21
N PHE A 146 -31.57 8.77 8.98
CA PHE A 146 -30.47 9.23 9.83
C PHE A 146 -29.40 9.99 9.02
N LEU A 147 -28.83 9.34 8.01
CA LEU A 147 -27.73 9.88 7.23
C LEU A 147 -28.16 11.11 6.42
N GLY A 148 -29.40 11.11 5.90
CA GLY A 148 -29.99 12.27 5.22
C GLY A 148 -30.21 13.48 6.13
N ASN A 149 -30.21 13.30 7.45
CA ASN A 149 -30.31 14.37 8.44
C ASN A 149 -28.93 14.85 8.96
N CYS A 150 -27.83 14.25 8.51
CA CYS A 150 -26.47 14.70 8.81
C CYS A 150 -26.06 15.87 7.89
N ASP A 151 -25.52 16.95 8.45
CA ASP A 151 -25.00 18.09 7.68
C ASP A 151 -23.56 17.84 7.19
N LEU A 152 -22.79 17.03 7.93
CA LEU A 152 -21.44 16.61 7.57
C LEU A 152 -21.22 15.17 7.98
N ILE A 153 -20.76 14.32 7.06
CA ILE A 153 -20.35 12.95 7.33
C ILE A 153 -18.86 12.83 7.00
N THR A 154 -18.04 12.50 7.99
CA THR A 154 -16.61 12.26 7.83
C THR A 154 -16.29 10.78 8.02
N ALA A 155 -15.33 10.25 7.28
CA ALA A 155 -14.81 8.91 7.46
C ALA A 155 -13.28 8.98 7.42
N GLU A 156 -12.63 8.27 8.33
CA GLU A 156 -11.20 8.00 8.20
C GLU A 156 -11.04 6.96 7.09
N SER A 157 -10.36 7.33 6.01
CA SER A 157 -10.17 6.36 4.94
C SER A 157 -9.01 6.71 4.04
N LYS A 158 -8.33 5.68 3.56
CA LYS A 158 -7.53 5.67 2.33
C LYS A 158 -8.38 6.01 1.07
N LYS A 159 -9.62 6.51 1.20
CA LYS A 159 -10.61 6.65 0.13
C LYS A 159 -10.19 7.65 -0.95
N ASN A 160 -9.36 8.64 -0.60
CA ASN A 160 -8.80 9.54 -1.60
C ASN A 160 -7.80 8.80 -2.52
N GLU A 161 -7.03 7.84 -2.00
CA GLU A 161 -6.19 6.96 -2.83
C GLU A 161 -7.07 6.12 -3.75
N PHE A 162 -8.08 5.50 -3.15
CA PHE A 162 -8.98 4.62 -3.88
C PHE A 162 -9.75 5.34 -4.99
N ILE A 163 -10.25 6.55 -4.75
CA ILE A 163 -10.94 7.36 -5.77
C ILE A 163 -9.98 7.67 -6.93
N LEU A 164 -8.73 8.03 -6.64
CA LEU A 164 -7.73 8.31 -7.68
C LEU A 164 -7.34 7.05 -8.45
N ILE A 165 -7.13 5.92 -7.76
CA ILE A 165 -6.87 4.61 -8.37
C ILE A 165 -8.03 4.25 -9.32
N CYS A 166 -9.28 4.36 -8.85
CA CYS A 166 -10.46 4.16 -9.67
C CYS A 166 -10.44 5.08 -10.89
N ALA A 167 -10.22 6.39 -10.72
CA ALA A 167 -10.20 7.34 -11.83
C ALA A 167 -9.15 6.97 -12.90
N PHE A 168 -7.97 6.49 -12.49
CA PHE A 168 -6.97 5.98 -13.42
C PHE A 168 -7.42 4.70 -14.13
N LEU A 169 -7.99 3.74 -13.40
CA LEU A 169 -8.52 2.51 -13.98
C LEU A 169 -9.63 2.80 -15.00
N PHE A 170 -10.60 3.66 -14.68
CA PHE A 170 -11.63 4.10 -15.61
C PHE A 170 -11.02 4.70 -16.88
N ARG A 171 -9.97 5.53 -16.76
CA ARG A 171 -9.28 6.11 -17.92
C ARG A 171 -8.57 5.05 -18.78
N ILE A 172 -7.92 4.08 -18.16
CA ILE A 172 -7.18 3.02 -18.86
C ILE A 172 -8.16 2.09 -19.57
N LEU A 173 -9.18 1.61 -18.84
CA LEU A 173 -10.19 0.68 -19.36
C LEU A 173 -11.04 1.32 -20.47
N SER A 174 -11.46 2.58 -20.32
CA SER A 174 -12.23 3.29 -21.36
C SER A 174 -11.44 3.60 -22.64
N ALA A 175 -10.10 3.63 -22.56
CA ALA A 175 -9.24 3.90 -23.72
C ALA A 175 -8.94 2.64 -24.55
N LYS A 176 -9.33 1.46 -24.08
CA LYS A 176 -8.97 0.16 -24.68
C LYS A 176 -10.22 -0.50 -25.24
N ASN A 177 -10.14 -0.91 -26.51
CA ASN A 177 -11.24 -1.60 -27.22
C ASN A 177 -11.07 -3.13 -27.23
N ALA A 178 -10.10 -3.66 -26.49
CA ALA A 178 -9.79 -5.09 -26.40
C ALA A 178 -9.63 -5.46 -24.92
N PRO A 179 -9.80 -6.75 -24.57
CA PRO A 179 -9.55 -7.22 -23.21
C PRO A 179 -8.14 -6.85 -22.74
N VAL A 180 -8.03 -6.41 -21.48
CA VAL A 180 -6.76 -6.04 -20.87
C VAL A 180 -6.46 -6.86 -19.63
N SER A 181 -5.17 -7.01 -19.34
CA SER A 181 -4.68 -7.54 -18.07
C SER A 181 -4.27 -6.41 -17.15
N ILE A 182 -4.70 -6.47 -15.89
CA ILE A 182 -4.30 -5.55 -14.82
C ILE A 182 -3.62 -6.36 -13.73
N LEU A 183 -2.49 -5.85 -13.23
CA LEU A 183 -1.75 -6.46 -12.12
C LEU A 183 -1.90 -5.61 -10.87
N ILE A 184 -2.10 -6.24 -9.72
CA ILE A 184 -2.04 -5.62 -8.41
C ILE A 184 -0.93 -6.30 -7.61
N ILE A 185 -0.09 -5.48 -6.99
CA ILE A 185 1.03 -5.88 -6.16
C ILE A 185 0.84 -5.33 -4.74
N GLY A 186 0.86 -6.22 -3.76
CA GLY A 186 0.74 -5.88 -2.35
C GLY A 186 -0.67 -6.09 -1.78
N ASP A 187 -0.87 -5.59 -0.56
CA ASP A 187 -2.11 -5.77 0.19
C ASP A 187 -3.15 -4.75 -0.26
N ASN A 188 -3.92 -5.10 -1.30
CA ASN A 188 -4.97 -4.24 -1.79
C ASN A 188 -6.31 -4.54 -1.11
N TYR A 189 -6.66 -3.71 -0.14
CA TYR A 189 -7.95 -3.73 0.56
C TYR A 189 -9.17 -3.55 -0.36
N PHE A 190 -8.97 -3.18 -1.62
CA PHE A 190 -10.04 -2.89 -2.59
C PHE A 190 -10.11 -3.90 -3.74
N LEU A 191 -9.46 -5.07 -3.60
CA LEU A 191 -9.39 -6.08 -4.66
C LEU A 191 -10.75 -6.41 -5.28
N ASN A 192 -11.76 -6.71 -4.46
CA ASN A 192 -13.11 -7.05 -4.91
C ASN A 192 -13.77 -5.91 -5.71
N ILE A 193 -13.53 -4.65 -5.31
CA ILE A 193 -14.11 -3.49 -6.00
C ILE A 193 -13.38 -3.25 -7.33
N ILE A 194 -12.05 -3.39 -7.35
CA ILE A 194 -11.26 -3.26 -8.57
C ILE A 194 -11.67 -4.33 -9.58
N GLU A 195 -11.83 -5.58 -9.15
CA GLU A 195 -12.33 -6.66 -9.99
C GLU A 195 -13.71 -6.34 -10.57
N TYR A 196 -14.64 -5.88 -9.73
CA TYR A 196 -15.96 -5.45 -10.19
C TYR A 196 -15.87 -4.34 -11.25
N ILE A 197 -15.04 -3.31 -11.02
CA ILE A 197 -14.81 -2.23 -11.98
C ILE A 197 -14.27 -2.78 -13.30
N ILE A 198 -13.31 -3.69 -13.25
CA ILE A 198 -12.69 -4.27 -14.45
C ILE A 198 -13.73 -5.07 -15.25
N ASN A 199 -14.56 -5.86 -14.57
CA ASN A 199 -15.62 -6.66 -15.19
C ASN A 199 -16.74 -5.80 -15.79
N LEU A 200 -17.03 -4.61 -15.23
CA LEU A 200 -18.00 -3.68 -15.81
C LEU A 200 -17.64 -3.22 -17.22
N PHE A 201 -16.35 -3.16 -17.56
CA PHE A 201 -15.92 -2.73 -18.89
C PHE A 201 -15.90 -3.87 -19.91
N ASN A 202 -15.40 -5.04 -19.52
CA ASN A 202 -15.32 -6.22 -20.38
C ASN A 202 -15.09 -7.47 -19.53
N GLU A 203 -15.95 -8.48 -19.65
CA GLU A 203 -15.81 -9.76 -18.93
C GLU A 203 -14.55 -10.55 -19.31
N GLY A 204 -13.93 -10.24 -20.47
CA GLY A 204 -12.66 -10.82 -20.90
C GLY A 204 -11.43 -10.20 -20.22
N ASN A 205 -11.59 -9.08 -19.50
CA ASN A 205 -10.48 -8.48 -18.76
C ASN A 205 -10.00 -9.43 -17.65
N ARG A 206 -8.71 -9.38 -17.36
CA ARG A 206 -8.07 -10.25 -16.36
C ARG A 206 -7.45 -9.42 -15.25
N LEU A 207 -7.71 -9.82 -14.00
CA LEU A 207 -7.08 -9.22 -12.83
C LEU A 207 -6.09 -10.23 -12.22
N TYR A 208 -4.83 -9.83 -12.14
CA TYR A 208 -3.78 -10.57 -11.49
C TYR A 208 -3.47 -9.90 -10.16
N HIS A 209 -3.32 -10.69 -9.10
CA HIS A 209 -2.99 -10.18 -7.78
C HIS A 209 -1.84 -10.97 -7.19
N ILE A 210 -0.77 -10.27 -6.80
CA ILE A 210 0.36 -10.86 -6.10
C ILE A 210 0.40 -10.28 -4.69
N ARG A 211 0.42 -11.18 -3.71
CA ARG A 211 0.46 -10.85 -2.27
C ARG A 211 1.55 -11.61 -1.56
N GLU A 212 1.93 -11.11 -0.39
CA GLU A 212 2.88 -11.79 0.47
C GLU A 212 2.28 -13.09 1.03
N ILE A 213 3.06 -14.17 1.03
CA ILE A 213 2.60 -15.52 1.41
C ILE A 213 1.98 -15.59 2.81
N ASN A 214 2.50 -14.75 3.73
CA ASN A 214 2.05 -14.71 5.13
C ASN A 214 0.66 -14.12 5.30
N ASN A 215 0.20 -13.35 4.30
CA ASN A 215 -1.13 -12.77 4.29
C ASN A 215 -2.10 -13.61 3.46
N TYR A 216 -1.74 -14.86 3.09
CA TYR A 216 -2.47 -15.92 2.38
C TYR A 216 -3.93 -16.18 2.81
N ASP A 217 -4.98 -15.93 2.02
CA ASP A 217 -6.38 -16.25 2.36
C ASP A 217 -7.13 -16.56 1.06
N CYS A 218 -7.51 -17.82 0.90
CA CYS A 218 -7.82 -18.45 -0.39
C CYS A 218 -9.32 -18.40 -0.78
N ASP A 219 -10.08 -17.44 -0.26
CA ASP A 219 -11.54 -17.58 -0.23
C ASP A 219 -12.33 -16.83 -1.32
N SER A 220 -11.67 -16.40 -2.41
CA SER A 220 -12.35 -15.77 -3.53
C SER A 220 -12.59 -16.73 -4.70
N ASN A 221 -13.79 -17.32 -4.77
CA ASN A 221 -14.32 -17.99 -5.97
C ASN A 221 -14.71 -16.97 -7.06
N LEU A 222 -13.75 -16.19 -7.55
CA LEU A 222 -13.96 -15.14 -8.54
C LEU A 222 -13.36 -15.56 -9.90
N ASN A 223 -14.18 -15.58 -10.95
CA ASN A 223 -13.84 -16.20 -12.25
C ASN A 223 -12.70 -15.48 -13.03
N ASN A 224 -12.45 -14.21 -12.72
CA ASN A 224 -11.52 -13.35 -13.47
C ASN A 224 -10.28 -12.92 -12.66
N LEU A 225 -10.18 -13.38 -11.41
CA LEU A 225 -9.08 -13.11 -10.51
C LEU A 225 -8.09 -14.28 -10.51
N ILE A 226 -6.83 -13.98 -10.82
CA ILE A 226 -5.69 -14.91 -10.67
C ILE A 226 -4.84 -14.37 -9.53
N SER A 227 -4.89 -15.03 -8.38
CA SER A 227 -4.13 -14.64 -7.19
C SER A 227 -2.96 -15.59 -6.95
N GLU A 228 -1.76 -15.03 -6.81
CA GLU A 228 -0.54 -15.76 -6.51
C GLU A 228 0.07 -15.26 -5.20
N ALA A 229 0.60 -16.19 -4.42
CA ALA A 229 1.30 -15.91 -3.18
C ALA A 229 2.81 -15.93 -3.43
N ALA A 230 3.52 -14.84 -3.12
CA ALA A 230 4.98 -14.77 -3.22
C ALA A 230 5.58 -14.55 -1.82
N SER A 231 6.60 -15.33 -1.47
CA SER A 231 7.37 -15.12 -0.24
C SER A 231 8.24 -13.86 -0.30
N ALA A 232 8.60 -13.44 -1.51
CA ALA A 232 9.16 -12.14 -1.84
C ALA A 232 9.02 -11.91 -3.36
N PHE A 233 8.95 -10.65 -3.79
CA PHE A 233 9.06 -10.29 -5.21
C PHE A 233 10.51 -10.51 -5.69
N TYR A 234 10.83 -11.74 -6.06
CA TYR A 234 12.07 -12.08 -6.77
C TYR A 234 11.69 -12.82 -8.05
N GLY A 235 11.88 -12.14 -9.19
CA GLY A 235 11.62 -12.69 -10.52
C GLY A 235 10.17 -12.56 -10.97
N THR A 236 9.94 -11.84 -12.07
CA THR A 236 8.63 -11.76 -12.75
C THR A 236 8.45 -12.81 -13.83
N ASP A 237 9.26 -13.87 -13.81
CA ASP A 237 9.28 -14.89 -14.86
C ASP A 237 7.94 -15.64 -14.97
N PHE A 238 7.20 -15.78 -13.87
CA PHE A 238 5.85 -16.35 -13.88
C PHE A 238 4.80 -15.43 -14.53
N LEU A 239 5.10 -14.14 -14.64
CA LEU A 239 4.30 -13.15 -15.37
C LEU A 239 4.75 -13.02 -16.83
N ALA A 240 5.88 -13.64 -17.20
CA ALA A 240 6.40 -13.60 -18.57
C ALA A 240 5.37 -14.20 -19.53
N GLY A 241 4.98 -13.39 -20.52
CA GLY A 241 3.92 -13.72 -21.49
C GLY A 241 2.62 -12.93 -21.30
N ASN A 242 2.45 -12.24 -20.17
CA ASN A 242 1.35 -11.29 -19.97
C ASN A 242 1.85 -9.86 -20.19
N ASN A 243 1.09 -9.08 -20.97
CA ASN A 243 1.31 -7.64 -21.11
C ASN A 243 0.21 -6.91 -20.35
N PHE A 244 0.58 -6.01 -19.44
CA PHE A 244 -0.37 -5.35 -18.55
C PHE A 244 -0.69 -3.94 -19.01
N ALA A 245 -1.98 -3.59 -19.07
CA ALA A 245 -2.44 -2.23 -19.31
C ALA A 245 -2.19 -1.32 -18.10
N ALA A 246 -2.33 -1.90 -16.91
CA ALA A 246 -2.03 -1.24 -15.65
C ALA A 246 -1.36 -2.18 -14.66
N VAL A 247 -0.42 -1.64 -13.88
CA VAL A 247 0.12 -2.28 -12.69
C VAL A 247 -0.12 -1.35 -11.50
N LEU A 248 -0.79 -1.84 -10.46
CA LEU A 248 -1.06 -1.12 -9.23
C LEU A 248 -0.15 -1.65 -8.13
N ILE A 249 0.52 -0.75 -7.41
CA ILE A 249 1.54 -1.13 -6.43
C ILE A 249 1.27 -0.43 -5.11
N ASP A 250 1.01 -1.22 -4.06
CA ASP A 250 1.04 -0.73 -2.68
C ASP A 250 2.49 -0.67 -2.20
N LEU A 251 3.04 0.55 -2.15
CA LEU A 251 4.41 0.78 -1.72
C LEU A 251 4.63 0.45 -0.24
N ASP A 252 3.57 0.45 0.56
CA ASP A 252 3.64 0.06 1.97
C ASP A 252 3.87 -1.46 2.13
N SER A 253 3.49 -2.26 1.11
CA SER A 253 3.65 -3.72 1.12
C SER A 253 4.98 -4.23 0.57
N ILE A 254 5.75 -3.41 -0.17
CA ILE A 254 7.00 -3.85 -0.84
C ILE A 254 8.27 -3.19 -0.29
N LYS A 255 8.30 -2.96 1.04
CA LYS A 255 9.26 -2.06 1.72
C LYS A 255 10.74 -2.28 1.39
N SER A 256 11.19 -3.52 1.21
CA SER A 256 12.62 -3.86 1.04
C SER A 256 13.11 -3.88 -0.41
N ASN A 257 12.24 -3.93 -1.42
CA ASN A 257 12.62 -4.17 -2.83
C ASN A 257 11.93 -3.22 -3.83
N LYS A 258 11.51 -2.03 -3.39
CA LYS A 258 10.71 -1.09 -4.19
C LYS A 258 11.29 -0.82 -5.59
N GLN A 259 12.59 -0.57 -5.70
CA GLN A 259 13.25 -0.27 -6.98
C GLN A 259 13.26 -1.48 -7.92
N ALA A 260 13.57 -2.67 -7.41
CA ALA A 260 13.55 -3.91 -8.20
C ALA A 260 12.13 -4.19 -8.72
N VAL A 261 11.13 -4.14 -7.84
CA VAL A 261 9.71 -4.35 -8.21
C VAL A 261 9.29 -3.35 -9.30
N LEU A 262 9.61 -2.07 -9.13
CA LEU A 262 9.25 -1.03 -10.10
C LEU A 262 9.95 -1.21 -11.46
N SER A 263 11.22 -1.62 -11.43
CA SER A 263 11.98 -1.96 -12.64
C SER A 263 11.33 -3.14 -13.37
N ASP A 264 11.01 -4.22 -12.66
CA ASP A 264 10.41 -5.41 -13.26
C ASP A 264 9.00 -5.12 -13.80
N CYS A 265 8.19 -4.37 -13.05
CA CYS A 265 6.86 -3.95 -13.51
C CYS A 265 6.93 -3.15 -14.81
N SER A 266 7.98 -2.33 -15.00
CA SER A 266 8.15 -1.57 -16.24
C SER A 266 8.37 -2.44 -17.47
N ILE A 267 8.92 -3.64 -17.29
CA ILE A 267 9.16 -4.63 -18.35
C ILE A 267 7.84 -5.34 -18.72
N LEU A 268 6.94 -5.51 -17.76
CA LEU A 268 5.63 -6.17 -17.93
C LEU A 268 4.56 -5.28 -18.59
N MET A 269 4.83 -3.98 -18.74
CA MET A 269 3.85 -3.05 -19.28
C MET A 269 3.63 -3.24 -20.78
N GLU A 270 2.36 -3.22 -21.20
CA GLU A 270 2.03 -3.08 -22.60
C GLU A 270 2.39 -1.70 -23.15
N ARG A 271 2.26 -1.53 -24.47
CA ARG A 271 2.40 -0.20 -25.10
C ARG A 271 1.39 0.80 -24.54
N ASP A 272 1.91 1.93 -24.07
CA ASP A 272 1.13 2.99 -23.41
C ASP A 272 0.52 2.56 -22.07
N GLY A 273 1.07 1.51 -21.45
CA GLY A 273 0.70 1.07 -20.13
C GLY A 273 0.99 2.11 -19.04
N THR A 274 0.29 1.99 -17.91
CA THR A 274 0.46 2.86 -16.74
C THR A 274 0.80 2.07 -15.47
N ILE A 275 1.84 2.46 -14.74
CA ILE A 275 2.06 2.02 -13.36
C ILE A 275 1.40 3.02 -12.42
N ILE A 276 0.64 2.55 -11.43
CA ILE A 276 -0.03 3.34 -10.41
C ILE A 276 0.52 2.92 -9.05
N CYS A 277 1.30 3.78 -8.42
CA CYS A 277 1.83 3.55 -7.08
C CYS A 277 1.02 4.32 -6.05
N TYR A 278 0.78 3.74 -4.88
CA TYR A 278 0.15 4.40 -3.74
C TYR A 278 0.77 3.92 -2.43
N GLY A 279 0.67 4.71 -1.36
CA GLY A 279 1.28 4.41 -0.07
C GLY A 279 1.96 5.63 0.55
N SER A 280 2.88 5.36 1.48
CA SER A 280 3.55 6.38 2.31
C SER A 280 4.64 7.21 1.59
N ASP A 281 4.79 8.48 1.99
CA ASP A 281 5.57 9.54 1.30
C ASP A 281 7.09 9.32 1.25
N ASP A 282 7.63 8.36 2.02
CA ASP A 282 9.06 8.01 2.08
C ASP A 282 9.67 7.72 0.70
N PHE A 283 8.84 7.44 -0.31
CA PHE A 283 9.28 7.03 -1.65
C PHE A 283 9.13 8.10 -2.74
N ARG A 284 8.63 9.30 -2.42
CA ARG A 284 8.33 10.34 -3.41
C ARG A 284 9.56 10.78 -4.21
N SER A 285 10.70 10.96 -3.54
CA SER A 285 11.98 11.37 -4.15
C SER A 285 12.58 10.27 -5.04
N GLU A 286 12.47 9.01 -4.63
CA GLU A 286 13.01 7.85 -5.35
C GLU A 286 12.21 7.54 -6.63
N MET A 287 10.88 7.68 -6.58
CA MET A 287 10.00 7.40 -7.73
C MET A 287 10.32 8.26 -8.97
N LEU A 288 10.69 9.53 -8.76
CA LEU A 288 11.09 10.42 -9.85
C LEU A 288 12.43 10.03 -10.48
N ASN A 289 13.31 9.38 -9.72
CA ASN A 289 14.61 8.93 -10.19
C ASN A 289 14.53 7.60 -10.95
N ILE A 290 13.57 6.74 -10.62
CA ILE A 290 13.41 5.40 -11.23
C ILE A 290 12.90 5.49 -12.67
N PHE A 291 12.05 6.49 -13.00
CA PHE A 291 11.44 6.61 -14.32
C PHE A 291 11.81 7.90 -15.08
N PRO A 292 13.10 8.10 -15.41
CA PRO A 292 13.55 9.31 -16.08
C PRO A 292 12.90 9.45 -17.47
N GLY A 293 12.22 10.58 -17.70
CA GLY A 293 11.58 10.90 -18.99
C GLY A 293 10.19 10.32 -19.21
N SER A 294 9.58 9.70 -18.19
CA SER A 294 8.18 9.26 -18.22
C SER A 294 7.21 10.40 -17.91
N LYS A 295 5.94 10.28 -18.34
CA LYS A 295 4.92 11.26 -17.96
C LYS A 295 4.35 10.83 -16.60
N THR A 296 4.84 11.48 -15.54
CA THR A 296 4.39 11.23 -14.17
C THR A 296 3.31 12.22 -13.77
N SER A 297 2.26 11.72 -13.11
CA SER A 297 1.28 12.55 -12.39
C SER A 297 1.32 12.14 -10.92
N LEU A 298 1.52 13.09 -10.02
CA LEU A 298 1.62 12.87 -8.58
C LEU A 298 0.51 13.64 -7.88
N TYR A 299 -0.22 12.97 -7.00
CA TYR A 299 -1.29 13.51 -6.19
C TYR A 299 -0.95 13.28 -4.72
N GLN A 300 -0.55 14.34 -4.02
CA GLN A 300 -0.41 14.30 -2.57
C GLN A 300 -1.80 14.33 -1.93
N LEU A 301 -2.09 13.38 -1.04
CA LEU A 301 -3.37 13.31 -0.37
C LEU A 301 -3.32 13.93 1.02
N ASP A 302 -2.23 13.68 1.73
CA ASP A 302 -1.89 14.25 3.03
C ASP A 302 -0.34 14.24 3.18
N PRO A 303 0.25 14.74 4.28
CA PRO A 303 1.71 14.79 4.44
C PRO A 303 2.41 13.44 4.35
N GLU A 304 1.69 12.33 4.56
CA GLU A 304 2.25 11.00 4.63
C GLU A 304 1.81 10.11 3.47
N ARG A 305 0.80 10.47 2.68
CA ARG A 305 0.24 9.59 1.63
C ARG A 305 0.11 10.25 0.26
N PHE A 306 0.34 9.46 -0.78
CA PHE A 306 0.22 9.91 -2.17
C PHE A 306 -0.31 8.82 -3.10
N VAL A 307 -0.78 9.26 -4.28
CA VAL A 307 -0.97 8.40 -5.46
C VAL A 307 -0.17 8.98 -6.61
N ALA A 308 0.57 8.14 -7.30
CA ALA A 308 1.34 8.52 -8.47
C ALA A 308 1.04 7.59 -9.63
N SER A 309 0.90 8.16 -10.83
CA SER A 309 0.81 7.38 -12.06
C SER A 309 1.99 7.70 -12.97
N VAL A 310 2.61 6.66 -13.51
CA VAL A 310 3.72 6.73 -14.46
C VAL A 310 3.26 6.10 -15.77
N CYS A 311 3.15 6.91 -16.83
CA CYS A 311 2.74 6.43 -18.14
C CYS A 311 3.96 6.22 -19.06
N PHE A 312 4.06 5.01 -19.60
CA PHE A 312 5.13 4.61 -20.50
C PHE A 312 4.69 4.80 -21.94
N LYS A 313 4.90 6.01 -22.47
CA LYS A 313 4.80 6.18 -23.92
C LYS A 313 5.94 5.42 -24.56
N SER A 314 5.63 4.51 -25.48
CA SER A 314 6.68 3.94 -26.31
C SER A 314 7.37 5.11 -27.03
N LYS A 315 8.65 5.35 -26.75
CA LYS A 315 9.51 5.88 -27.80
C LYS A 315 9.29 4.96 -29.00
N LYS A 316 9.22 5.50 -30.22
CA LYS A 316 9.41 4.68 -31.43
C LYS A 316 10.79 4.04 -31.28
N ASN A 317 10.87 2.94 -30.55
CA ASN A 317 12.07 2.17 -30.38
C ASN A 317 12.07 1.24 -31.56
N ASP A 318 13.10 1.40 -32.37
CA ASP A 318 13.57 0.44 -33.33
C ASP A 318 13.67 -0.92 -32.63
N THR A 319 12.59 -1.72 -32.69
CA THR A 319 12.53 -3.10 -32.17
C THR A 319 13.29 -4.02 -33.12
N SER A 320 14.51 -3.63 -33.50
CA SER A 320 15.43 -4.58 -34.08
C SER A 320 15.97 -5.45 -32.94
N PRO A 321 16.11 -6.78 -33.16
CA PRO A 321 16.74 -7.71 -32.21
C PRO A 321 18.07 -7.18 -31.62
N ASN A 322 18.79 -6.35 -32.40
CA ASN A 322 20.03 -5.71 -32.00
C ASN A 322 19.89 -4.74 -30.81
N SER A 323 18.76 -4.06 -30.64
CA SER A 323 18.55 -3.16 -29.49
C SER A 323 18.32 -3.91 -28.19
N ILE A 324 17.67 -5.07 -28.22
CA ILE A 324 17.41 -5.91 -27.04
C ILE A 324 18.70 -6.62 -26.64
N LYS A 325 19.41 -7.21 -27.63
CA LYS A 325 20.73 -7.81 -27.43
C LYS A 325 21.71 -6.84 -26.76
N LYS A 326 21.77 -5.59 -27.21
CA LYS A 326 22.64 -4.56 -26.62
C LYS A 326 22.33 -4.25 -25.15
N LYS A 327 21.05 -4.25 -24.76
CA LYS A 327 20.66 -4.02 -23.36
C LYS A 327 21.06 -5.19 -22.48
N ILE A 328 20.85 -6.42 -22.95
CA ILE A 328 21.21 -7.62 -22.19
C ILE A 328 22.72 -7.72 -22.05
N LEU A 329 23.48 -7.46 -23.12
CA LEU A 329 24.95 -7.41 -23.07
C LEU A 329 25.45 -6.37 -22.05
N ASN A 330 24.81 -5.20 -21.95
CA ASN A 330 25.18 -4.21 -20.93
C ASN A 330 24.96 -4.73 -19.49
N ILE A 331 23.89 -5.50 -19.24
CA ILE A 331 23.62 -6.09 -17.91
C ILE A 331 24.69 -7.14 -17.59
N ILE A 332 24.99 -8.02 -18.55
CA ILE A 332 26.03 -9.04 -18.41
C ILE A 332 27.39 -8.40 -18.13
N GLU A 333 27.75 -7.32 -18.83
CA GLU A 333 29.00 -6.60 -18.61
C GLU A 333 29.09 -5.94 -17.23
N GLN A 334 27.97 -5.46 -16.68
CA GLN A 334 27.94 -4.91 -15.31
C GLN A 334 28.20 -5.99 -14.26
N GLU A 335 27.51 -7.12 -14.35
CA GLU A 335 27.71 -8.26 -13.43
C GLU A 335 29.12 -8.85 -13.58
N ARG A 336 29.62 -8.91 -14.81
CA ARG A 336 30.99 -9.34 -15.11
C ARG A 336 32.04 -8.45 -14.45
N ALA A 337 31.85 -7.13 -14.45
CA ALA A 337 32.79 -6.22 -13.81
C ALA A 337 32.92 -6.50 -12.30
N LYS A 338 31.79 -6.76 -11.63
CA LYS A 338 31.73 -7.15 -10.22
C LYS A 338 32.39 -8.50 -9.97
N LEU A 339 32.13 -9.49 -10.84
CA LEU A 339 32.77 -10.80 -10.80
C LEU A 339 34.30 -10.68 -10.91
N LEU A 340 34.81 -9.85 -11.83
CA LEU A 340 36.24 -9.70 -12.07
C LEU A 340 36.97 -9.09 -10.86
N GLU A 341 36.36 -8.14 -10.16
CA GLU A 341 36.89 -7.56 -8.93
C GLU A 341 37.06 -8.62 -7.84
N ASN A 342 36.03 -9.44 -7.61
CA ASN A 342 36.08 -10.52 -6.64
C ASN A 342 37.06 -11.64 -7.05
N LEU A 343 37.13 -11.98 -8.34
CA LEU A 343 38.08 -12.95 -8.86
C LEU A 343 39.53 -12.52 -8.66
N GLN A 344 39.85 -11.23 -8.84
CA GLN A 344 41.19 -10.72 -8.56
C GLN A 344 41.61 -10.96 -7.11
N TYR A 345 40.68 -10.77 -6.16
CA TYR A 345 40.93 -11.10 -4.76
C TYR A 345 41.18 -12.60 -4.56
N ILE A 346 40.32 -13.45 -5.13
CA ILE A 346 40.40 -14.91 -4.99
C ILE A 346 41.71 -15.47 -5.56
N LEU A 347 42.15 -14.96 -6.72
CA LEU A 347 43.36 -15.42 -7.41
C LEU A 347 44.65 -14.92 -6.73
N SER A 348 44.59 -13.79 -6.03
CA SER A 348 45.75 -13.18 -5.37
C SER A 348 45.96 -13.64 -3.92
N ASN A 349 44.98 -14.33 -3.34
CA ASN A 349 44.99 -14.69 -1.92
C ASN A 349 44.72 -16.19 -1.73
N ARG A 350 45.08 -16.70 -0.55
CA ARG A 350 44.73 -18.05 -0.09
C ARG A 350 44.00 -17.95 1.26
N PRO A 351 42.98 -18.76 1.52
CA PRO A 351 42.28 -18.73 2.79
C PRO A 351 43.23 -19.14 3.93
N ALA A 352 43.30 -18.35 4.99
CA ALA A 352 44.13 -18.64 6.16
C ALA A 352 43.46 -19.61 7.15
N SER A 353 42.14 -19.67 7.14
CA SER A 353 41.30 -20.56 7.96
C SER A 353 39.98 -20.89 7.24
N LEU A 354 39.16 -21.77 7.81
CA LEU A 354 37.84 -22.09 7.28
C LEU A 354 36.82 -20.94 7.43
N ASP A 355 37.09 -19.97 8.31
CA ASP A 355 36.25 -18.79 8.54
C ASP A 355 36.73 -17.57 7.72
N ASP A 356 37.65 -17.76 6.79
CA ASP A 356 38.22 -16.69 5.98
C ASP A 356 37.16 -16.12 5.02
N ILE A 357 37.11 -14.78 4.91
CA ILE A 357 36.21 -14.05 4.00
C ILE A 357 36.34 -14.51 2.54
N TRP A 358 37.49 -15.09 2.18
CA TRP A 358 37.73 -15.70 0.88
C TRP A 358 36.64 -16.70 0.46
N TYR A 359 36.09 -17.50 1.39
CA TYR A 359 35.01 -18.44 1.06
C TYR A 359 33.69 -17.71 0.73
N SER A 360 33.37 -16.64 1.45
CA SER A 360 32.20 -15.81 1.15
C SER A 360 32.32 -15.13 -0.21
N ILE A 361 33.51 -14.65 -0.56
CA ILE A 361 33.76 -14.00 -1.85
C ILE A 361 33.63 -15.00 -3.00
N ILE A 362 34.06 -16.26 -2.80
CA ILE A 362 33.80 -17.33 -3.77
C ILE A 362 32.30 -17.58 -3.94
N ASP A 363 31.52 -17.60 -2.86
CA ASP A 363 30.08 -17.81 -2.93
C ASP A 363 29.39 -16.67 -3.69
N ASP A 364 29.83 -15.44 -3.49
CA ASP A 364 29.35 -14.27 -4.25
C ASP A 364 29.69 -14.39 -5.75
N CYS A 365 30.88 -14.90 -6.09
CA CYS A 365 31.26 -15.18 -7.47
C CYS A 365 30.37 -16.25 -8.10
N ILE A 366 30.15 -17.37 -7.41
CA ILE A 366 29.29 -18.47 -7.89
C ILE A 366 27.87 -17.95 -8.14
N TYR A 367 27.32 -17.18 -7.19
CA TYR A 367 26.01 -16.57 -7.32
C TYR A 367 25.93 -15.62 -8.53
N THR A 368 26.94 -14.77 -8.72
CA THR A 368 26.99 -13.83 -9.85
C THR A 368 27.01 -14.58 -11.19
N VAL A 369 27.80 -15.65 -11.30
CA VAL A 369 27.87 -16.48 -12.52
C VAL A 369 26.53 -17.18 -12.78
N ASP A 370 25.84 -17.65 -11.73
CA ASP A 370 24.51 -18.27 -11.84
C ASP A 370 23.44 -17.29 -12.36
N GLN A 371 23.50 -16.02 -11.94
CA GLN A 371 22.63 -14.96 -12.47
C GLN A 371 22.91 -14.71 -13.96
N ILE A 372 24.19 -14.65 -14.36
CA ILE A 372 24.56 -14.46 -15.77
C ILE A 372 24.10 -15.67 -16.61
N GLU A 373 24.29 -16.90 -16.12
CA GLU A 373 23.84 -18.12 -16.78
C GLU A 373 22.31 -18.08 -17.03
N SER A 374 21.55 -17.67 -16.02
CA SER A 374 20.09 -17.54 -16.11
C SER A 374 19.66 -16.49 -17.15
N ILE A 375 20.33 -15.34 -17.18
CA ILE A 375 20.08 -14.29 -18.19
C ILE A 375 20.34 -14.82 -19.61
N ILE A 376 21.45 -15.53 -19.82
CA ILE A 376 21.80 -16.12 -21.12
C ILE A 376 20.77 -17.18 -21.52
N ALA A 377 20.40 -18.08 -20.61
CA ALA A 377 19.44 -19.15 -20.87
C ALA A 377 18.06 -18.62 -21.25
N ASN A 378 17.56 -17.60 -20.54
CA ASN A 378 16.27 -16.97 -20.80
C ASN A 378 16.23 -16.19 -22.13
N ASN A 379 17.41 -15.88 -22.69
CA ASN A 379 17.55 -15.09 -23.90
C ASN A 379 18.33 -15.83 -25.00
N TYR A 380 18.33 -17.16 -24.98
CA TYR A 380 19.23 -17.99 -25.81
C TYR A 380 19.18 -17.65 -27.31
N MET A 381 18.00 -17.29 -27.83
CA MET A 381 17.78 -16.91 -29.24
C MET A 381 18.60 -15.69 -29.67
N LEU A 382 19.05 -14.84 -28.74
CA LEU A 382 19.85 -13.64 -29.01
C LEU A 382 21.36 -13.94 -28.99
N PHE A 383 21.72 -15.09 -28.41
CA PHE A 383 23.07 -15.61 -28.29
C PHE A 383 23.17 -16.83 -29.20
N GLU A 384 23.25 -16.58 -30.51
CA GLU A 384 23.38 -17.61 -31.57
C GLU A 384 24.62 -18.53 -31.40
N ASN A 385 25.46 -18.29 -30.39
CA ASN A 385 26.60 -19.11 -30.03
C ASN A 385 26.27 -20.01 -28.82
N GLU A 386 26.14 -21.31 -29.07
CA GLU A 386 25.98 -22.37 -28.05
C GLU A 386 27.10 -22.36 -26.99
N ASP A 387 28.24 -21.72 -27.30
CA ASP A 387 29.44 -21.70 -26.48
C ASP A 387 29.35 -20.79 -25.23
N VAL A 388 28.59 -19.69 -25.28
CA VAL A 388 28.59 -18.71 -24.16
C VAL A 388 27.95 -19.28 -22.89
N LYS A 389 26.86 -20.05 -23.05
CA LYS A 389 26.24 -20.75 -21.91
C LYS A 389 27.17 -21.83 -21.36
N TYR A 390 27.77 -22.62 -22.25
CA TYR A 390 28.73 -23.65 -21.87
C TYR A 390 29.90 -23.06 -21.08
N GLN A 391 30.51 -21.98 -21.56
CA GLN A 391 31.63 -21.31 -20.90
C GLN A 391 31.25 -20.66 -19.57
N THR A 392 30.03 -20.11 -19.47
CA THR A 392 29.53 -19.58 -18.19
C THR A 392 29.43 -20.70 -17.16
N ASN A 393 28.96 -21.88 -17.57
CA ASN A 393 28.92 -23.06 -16.72
C ASN A 393 30.32 -23.58 -16.36
N GLU A 394 31.28 -23.55 -17.28
CA GLU A 394 32.68 -23.94 -16.98
C GLU A 394 33.32 -23.03 -15.92
N VAL A 395 33.08 -21.71 -15.97
CA VAL A 395 33.53 -20.80 -14.91
C VAL A 395 32.92 -21.15 -13.56
N LYS A 396 31.61 -21.46 -13.53
CA LYS A 396 30.90 -21.89 -12.32
C LYS A 396 31.48 -23.20 -11.75
N ASN A 397 31.72 -24.18 -12.61
CA ASN A 397 32.33 -25.46 -12.21
C ASN A 397 33.75 -25.25 -11.67
N ALA A 398 34.57 -24.42 -12.33
CA ALA A 398 35.92 -24.12 -11.86
C ALA A 398 35.92 -23.40 -10.48
N LEU A 399 34.95 -22.52 -10.22
CA LEU A 399 34.76 -21.90 -8.90
C LEU A 399 34.39 -22.93 -7.83
N LEU A 400 33.48 -23.85 -8.14
CA LEU A 400 33.06 -24.92 -7.24
C LEU A 400 34.21 -25.87 -6.91
N ASP A 401 34.98 -26.26 -7.92
CA ASP A 401 36.15 -27.12 -7.76
C ASP A 401 37.24 -26.43 -6.93
N LEU A 402 37.51 -25.14 -7.19
CA LEU A 402 38.46 -24.36 -6.40
C LEU A 402 38.01 -24.23 -4.94
N LYS A 403 36.71 -23.97 -4.70
CA LYS A 403 36.14 -23.94 -3.34
C LYS A 403 36.33 -25.26 -2.62
N TYR A 404 36.04 -26.36 -3.31
CA TYR A 404 36.13 -27.71 -2.76
C TYR A 404 37.57 -28.09 -2.41
N GLU A 405 38.53 -27.80 -3.30
CA GLU A 405 39.95 -28.04 -3.04
C GLU A 405 40.47 -27.21 -1.85
N ALA A 406 40.06 -25.94 -1.76
CA ALA A 406 40.39 -25.05 -0.64
C ALA A 406 39.91 -25.62 0.69
N TYR A 407 38.66 -26.09 0.74
CA TYR A 407 38.05 -26.67 1.93
C TYR A 407 38.79 -27.93 2.40
N LEU A 408 39.27 -28.74 1.46
CA LEU A 408 39.99 -29.98 1.76
C LEU A 408 41.47 -29.77 2.10
N SER A 409 41.99 -28.54 2.06
CA SER A 409 43.40 -28.21 2.35
C SER A 409 44.42 -29.04 1.56
N ARG A 410 44.09 -29.37 0.31
CA ARG A 410 44.91 -30.24 -0.54
C ARG A 410 45.99 -29.44 -1.31
N LYS A 411 46.97 -30.17 -1.86
CA LYS A 411 48.21 -29.59 -2.45
C LYS A 411 48.03 -29.00 -3.86
N HIS A 412 46.85 -29.09 -4.47
CA HIS A 412 46.67 -28.73 -5.89
C HIS A 412 46.02 -27.35 -6.08
N TYR A 413 45.99 -26.52 -5.05
CA TYR A 413 45.37 -25.18 -5.10
C TYR A 413 45.81 -24.34 -6.32
N ASP A 414 47.11 -24.35 -6.64
CA ASP A 414 47.66 -23.62 -7.79
C ASP A 414 47.10 -24.12 -9.14
N PHE A 415 46.81 -25.42 -9.25
CA PHE A 415 46.20 -26.01 -10.44
C PHE A 415 44.77 -25.52 -10.63
N PHE A 416 43.96 -25.48 -9.57
CA PHE A 416 42.57 -25.01 -9.66
C PHE A 416 42.47 -23.49 -9.86
N GLN A 417 43.40 -22.71 -9.28
CA GLN A 417 43.48 -21.28 -9.58
C GLN A 417 43.84 -21.01 -11.05
N ALA A 418 44.79 -21.77 -11.61
CA ALA A 418 45.14 -21.68 -13.02
C ALA A 418 43.96 -22.07 -13.92
N ASN A 419 43.26 -23.17 -13.61
CA ASN A 419 42.07 -23.60 -14.34
C ASN A 419 40.96 -22.55 -14.31
N LEU A 420 40.68 -21.96 -13.14
CA LEU A 420 39.69 -20.88 -13.02
C LEU A 420 40.07 -19.67 -13.87
N LEU A 421 41.34 -19.28 -13.87
CA LEU A 421 41.83 -18.16 -14.67
C LEU A 421 41.65 -18.43 -16.18
N ASP A 422 41.97 -19.65 -16.63
CA ASP A 422 41.79 -20.06 -18.02
C ASP A 422 40.30 -20.02 -18.43
N CYS A 423 39.41 -20.62 -17.63
CA CYS A 423 37.96 -20.54 -17.88
C CYS A 423 37.45 -19.09 -17.94
N CYS A 424 37.92 -18.21 -17.04
CA CYS A 424 37.51 -16.80 -17.01
C CYS A 424 38.00 -16.01 -18.23
N ASN A 425 39.21 -16.31 -18.72
CA ASN A 425 39.78 -15.69 -19.91
C ASN A 425 39.03 -16.12 -21.18
N ASP A 426 38.73 -17.41 -21.30
CA ASP A 426 37.96 -17.96 -22.43
C ASP A 426 36.56 -17.37 -22.46
N TRP A 427 35.85 -17.39 -21.32
CA TRP A 427 34.53 -16.78 -21.16
C TRP A 427 34.53 -15.28 -21.51
N SER A 428 35.54 -14.55 -21.02
CA SER A 428 35.74 -13.12 -21.30
C SER A 428 35.95 -12.78 -22.77
N SER A 429 36.56 -13.70 -23.53
CA SER A 429 36.86 -13.48 -24.94
C SER A 429 35.62 -13.60 -25.85
N ASN A 430 34.64 -14.40 -25.42
CA ASN A 430 33.49 -14.82 -26.22
C ASN A 430 32.18 -14.06 -25.90
N ILE A 431 32.11 -13.31 -24.80
CA ILE A 431 30.94 -12.50 -24.39
C ILE A 431 30.72 -11.20 -25.21
N LYS A 432 31.38 -11.03 -26.37
CA LYS A 432 31.38 -9.78 -27.15
C LYS A 432 30.15 -9.54 -28.03
#